data_AF-A0A4D4KWQ6-F1
#
_entry.id   AF-A0A4D4KWQ6-F1
#
_cell.length_a   1.000
_cell.length_b   1.000
_cell.length_c   1.000
_cell.angle_alpha   90.00
_cell.angle_beta   90.00
_cell.angle_gamma   90.00
#
_symmetry.space_group_name_H-M   'P 1'
#
loop_
_entity.id
_entity.type
_entity.pdbx_description
1 polymer ?
#
loop_
_entity_poly.entity_id
_entity_poly.type
_entity_poly.pdbx_seq_one_letter_code
_entity_poly.pdbx_strand_id
1 'polypeptide(L)'
;MSWARQLQGDALASRLVFDGYRPETGRYGTGATMSAAEEVFTADSSAVRYALADLPRTDRRMLCALGMIDIALGLLGEDAGTHWMATNPAPGIGLPAVTRAVAQHTRTGLQARPSGWTPRLDAASAARRTALHRYRKHLADGQITTVLESLLHMHHNRCIGPDRESEAACRHAARQACRTVWIRGADQ
;
A
#
# COMPACT_ATOMS: atom_id res chain seq x y z
N MET A 1 -4.45 22.45 19.72
CA MET A 1 -4.61 21.44 20.79
C MET A 1 -6.07 21.07 21.09
N SER A 2 -7.08 21.83 20.62
CA SER A 2 -8.50 21.54 20.89
C SER A 2 -8.92 20.13 20.45
N TRP A 3 -8.47 19.69 19.26
CA TRP A 3 -8.78 18.35 18.74
C TRP A 3 -8.29 17.22 19.68
N ALA A 4 -7.10 17.34 20.26
CA ALA A 4 -6.53 16.30 21.12
C ALA A 4 -7.32 16.20 22.43
N ARG A 5 -7.71 17.35 23.00
CA ARG A 5 -8.61 17.39 24.18
C ARG A 5 -9.98 16.78 23.88
N GLN A 6 -10.52 17.03 22.69
CA GLN A 6 -11.78 16.44 22.27
C GLN A 6 -11.67 14.91 22.21
N LEU A 7 -10.64 14.36 21.57
CA LEU A 7 -10.44 12.90 21.51
C LEU A 7 -10.27 12.27 22.91
N GLN A 8 -9.65 13.00 23.85
CA GLN A 8 -9.56 12.55 25.25
C GLN A 8 -10.90 12.59 25.96
N GLY A 9 -11.68 13.67 25.79
CA GLY A 9 -13.03 13.79 26.33
C GLY A 9 -13.98 12.71 25.80
N ASP A 10 -13.84 12.35 24.53
CA ASP A 10 -14.63 11.32 23.85
C ASP A 10 -14.10 9.89 24.10
N ALA A 11 -13.07 9.72 24.94
CA ALA A 11 -12.40 8.44 25.24
C ALA A 11 -11.83 7.69 24.01
N LEU A 12 -11.52 8.42 22.93
CA LEU A 12 -10.92 7.89 21.70
C LEU A 12 -9.38 7.90 21.75
N ALA A 13 -8.79 8.70 22.63
CA ALA A 13 -7.34 8.72 22.88
C ALA A 13 -7.04 8.99 24.35
N SER A 14 -6.00 8.37 24.90
CA SER A 14 -5.60 8.59 26.30
C SER A 14 -4.61 9.75 26.47
N ARG A 15 -3.69 9.96 25.51
CA ARG A 15 -2.61 10.96 25.62
C ARG A 15 -2.10 11.42 24.24
N LEU A 16 -1.58 12.66 24.19
CA LEU A 16 -0.73 13.18 23.12
C LEU A 16 0.71 13.38 23.63
N VAL A 17 1.70 12.98 22.85
CA VAL A 17 3.13 13.16 23.12
C VAL A 17 3.78 13.82 21.90
N PHE A 18 4.72 14.74 22.14
CA PHE A 18 5.62 15.28 21.13
C PHE A 18 6.98 14.65 21.34
N ASP A 19 7.56 14.10 20.29
CA ASP A 19 8.84 13.41 20.33
C ASP A 19 9.69 13.78 19.11
N GLY A 20 10.99 13.49 19.17
CA GLY A 20 11.91 13.71 18.07
C GLY A 20 11.63 12.75 16.91
N TYR A 21 11.53 13.31 15.70
CA TYR A 21 11.47 12.50 14.48
C TYR A 21 12.88 12.18 14.01
N ARG A 22 13.21 10.88 13.89
CA ARG A 22 14.43 10.39 13.26
C ARG A 22 14.09 9.65 11.98
N PRO A 23 14.39 10.20 10.78
CA PRO A 23 14.07 9.53 9.53
C PRO A 23 14.88 8.25 9.33
N GLU A 24 14.25 7.20 8.79
CA GLU A 24 14.86 5.91 8.46
C GLU A 24 15.70 6.00 7.16
N THR A 25 16.70 6.89 7.14
CA THR A 25 17.46 7.21 5.93
C THR A 25 18.26 6.04 5.36
N GLY A 26 18.63 5.06 6.19
CA GLY A 26 19.24 3.81 5.72
C GLY A 26 18.30 2.94 4.89
N ARG A 27 16.98 3.10 5.06
CA ARG A 27 15.94 2.31 4.40
C ARG A 27 15.36 3.01 3.17
N TYR A 28 15.20 4.33 3.25
CA TYR A 28 14.52 5.12 2.22
C TYR A 28 15.43 6.11 1.49
N GLY A 29 16.72 6.17 1.81
CA GLY A 29 17.68 7.11 1.24
C GLY A 29 17.82 8.39 2.07
N THR A 30 18.68 9.30 1.61
CA THR A 30 19.02 10.56 2.30
C THR A 30 18.61 11.78 1.47
N GLY A 31 18.55 12.96 2.11
CA GLY A 31 18.31 14.22 1.42
C GLY A 31 17.02 14.21 0.59
N ALA A 32 17.13 14.60 -0.68
CA ALA A 32 16.00 14.65 -1.62
C ALA A 32 15.30 13.28 -1.80
N THR A 33 16.05 12.17 -1.71
CA THR A 33 15.47 10.83 -1.79
C THR A 33 14.57 10.55 -0.58
N MET A 34 14.98 10.96 0.62
CA MET A 34 14.14 10.86 1.82
C MET A 34 12.89 11.74 1.72
N SER A 35 13.04 12.99 1.25
CA SER A 35 11.90 13.89 1.05
C SER A 35 10.86 13.32 0.07
N ALA A 36 11.32 12.70 -1.03
CA ALA A 36 10.42 12.02 -1.96
C ALA A 36 9.75 10.79 -1.33
N ALA A 37 10.43 10.06 -0.43
CA ALA A 37 9.81 8.98 0.34
C ALA A 37 8.72 9.50 1.30
N GLU A 38 8.94 10.64 1.95
CA GLU A 38 7.95 11.29 2.82
C GLU A 38 6.70 11.76 2.05
N GLU A 39 6.86 12.22 0.80
CA GLU A 39 5.74 12.48 -0.11
C GLU A 39 4.91 11.21 -0.36
N VAL A 40 5.57 10.06 -0.58
CA VAL A 40 4.91 8.76 -0.73
C VAL A 40 4.17 8.39 0.55
N PHE A 41 4.78 8.57 1.73
CA PHE A 41 4.15 8.26 3.01
C PHE A 41 2.88 9.10 3.25
N THR A 42 2.95 10.38 2.91
CA THR A 42 1.83 11.32 3.03
C THR A 42 0.68 10.94 2.09
N ALA A 43 1.00 10.66 0.82
CA ALA A 43 0.03 10.27 -0.18
C ALA A 43 -0.62 8.91 0.15
N ASP A 44 0.16 7.93 0.59
CA ASP A 44 -0.33 6.63 1.02
C ASP A 44 -1.24 6.74 2.27
N SER A 45 -0.84 7.55 3.26
CA SER A 45 -1.67 7.80 4.45
C SER A 45 -3.03 8.41 4.08
N SER A 46 -3.05 9.31 3.10
CA SER A 46 -4.29 9.92 2.59
C SER A 46 -5.17 8.89 1.88
N ALA A 47 -4.59 8.08 0.99
CA ALA A 47 -5.32 7.02 0.28
C ALA A 47 -5.92 6.00 1.25
N VAL A 48 -5.14 5.55 2.23
CA VAL A 48 -5.61 4.60 3.27
C VAL A 48 -6.71 5.21 4.12
N ARG A 49 -6.54 6.46 4.58
CA ARG A 49 -7.56 7.16 5.38
C ARG A 49 -8.90 7.23 4.65
N TYR A 50 -8.89 7.62 3.37
CA TYR A 50 -10.13 7.68 2.58
C TYR A 50 -10.70 6.29 2.31
N ALA A 51 -9.87 5.26 2.09
CA ALA A 51 -10.36 3.91 1.87
C ALA A 51 -11.08 3.37 3.11
N LEU A 52 -10.50 3.56 4.30
CA LEU A 52 -11.10 3.14 5.55
C LEU A 52 -12.40 3.91 5.88
N ALA A 53 -12.46 5.20 5.52
CA ALA A 53 -13.65 6.02 5.77
C ALA A 53 -14.79 5.75 4.76
N ASP A 54 -14.47 5.58 3.48
CA ASP A 54 -15.46 5.50 2.40
C ASP A 54 -15.92 4.08 2.10
N LEU A 55 -15.10 3.08 2.44
CA LEU A 55 -15.36 1.67 2.15
C LEU A 55 -15.49 0.83 3.44
N PRO A 56 -16.31 1.22 4.43
CA PRO A 56 -16.34 0.58 5.75
C PRO A 56 -16.84 -0.88 5.71
N ARG A 57 -17.51 -1.28 4.61
CA ARG A 57 -18.02 -2.64 4.38
C ARG A 57 -17.05 -3.55 3.61
N THR A 58 -15.94 -3.00 3.12
CA THR A 58 -14.92 -3.79 2.41
C THR A 58 -13.89 -4.32 3.39
N ASP A 59 -13.51 -5.59 3.26
CA ASP A 59 -12.48 -6.19 4.11
C ASP A 59 -11.17 -5.38 4.01
N ARG A 60 -10.65 -4.93 5.16
CA ARG A 60 -9.42 -4.13 5.25
C ARG A 60 -8.21 -4.83 4.63
N ARG A 61 -8.14 -6.17 4.70
CA ARG A 61 -7.09 -7.00 4.10
C ARG A 61 -7.18 -7.00 2.58
N MET A 62 -8.39 -7.01 2.05
CA MET A 62 -8.61 -6.85 0.61
C MET A 62 -8.17 -5.45 0.16
N LEU A 63 -8.59 -4.38 0.87
CA LEU A 63 -8.15 -3.01 0.56
C LEU A 63 -6.63 -2.87 0.62
N CYS A 64 -5.99 -3.47 1.63
CA CYS A 64 -4.54 -3.47 1.78
C CYS A 64 -3.85 -4.19 0.62
N ALA A 65 -4.32 -5.39 0.24
CA ALA A 65 -3.75 -6.12 -0.90
C ALA A 65 -3.90 -5.36 -2.22
N LEU A 66 -5.05 -4.72 -2.48
CA LEU A 66 -5.23 -3.87 -3.66
C LEU A 66 -4.32 -2.63 -3.62
N GLY A 67 -4.12 -2.04 -2.44
CA GLY A 67 -3.18 -0.95 -2.24
C GLY A 67 -1.72 -1.35 -2.49
N MET A 68 -1.33 -2.56 -2.06
CA MET A 68 0.00 -3.14 -2.34
C MET A 68 0.25 -3.30 -3.84
N ILE A 69 -0.75 -3.77 -4.59
CA ILE A 69 -0.70 -3.84 -6.06
C ILE A 69 -0.50 -2.43 -6.63
N ASP A 70 -1.35 -1.47 -6.29
CA ASP A 70 -1.26 -0.08 -6.78
C ASP A 70 0.09 0.59 -6.43
N ILE A 71 0.70 0.27 -5.28
CA ILE A 71 2.04 0.73 -4.91
C ILE A 71 3.12 0.15 -5.83
N ALA A 72 3.11 -1.16 -6.07
CA ALA A 72 4.10 -1.81 -6.95
C ALA A 72 3.98 -1.27 -8.39
N LEU A 73 2.75 -1.15 -8.90
CA LEU A 73 2.47 -0.59 -10.22
C LEU A 73 2.86 0.89 -10.30
N GLY A 74 2.60 1.68 -9.26
CA GLY A 74 2.96 3.09 -9.21
C GLY A 74 4.47 3.33 -9.14
N LEU A 75 5.23 2.45 -8.48
CA LEU A 75 6.68 2.58 -8.35
C LEU A 75 7.42 2.06 -9.59
N LEU A 76 6.98 0.96 -10.18
CA LEU A 76 7.70 0.24 -11.23
C LEU A 76 7.09 0.37 -12.63
N GLY A 77 5.86 0.88 -12.74
CA GLY A 77 5.04 0.75 -13.95
C GLY A 77 4.23 -0.54 -13.94
N GLU A 78 3.28 -0.66 -14.88
CA GLU A 78 2.30 -1.76 -14.87
C GLU A 78 2.95 -3.13 -15.09
N ASP A 79 3.76 -3.27 -16.14
CA ASP A 79 4.37 -4.55 -16.49
C ASP A 79 5.40 -4.99 -15.45
N ALA A 80 6.37 -4.13 -15.14
CA ALA A 80 7.43 -4.45 -14.18
C ALA A 80 6.88 -4.61 -12.75
N GLY A 81 5.87 -3.82 -12.36
CA GLY A 81 5.21 -3.95 -11.07
C GLY A 81 4.42 -5.25 -10.94
N THR A 82 3.69 -5.63 -11.98
CA THR A 82 2.97 -6.90 -12.05
C THR A 82 3.95 -8.08 -11.99
N HIS A 83 5.00 -8.05 -12.81
CA HIS A 83 6.04 -9.08 -12.82
C HIS A 83 6.74 -9.21 -11.46
N TRP A 84 7.14 -8.09 -10.85
CA TRP A 84 7.79 -8.09 -9.54
C TRP A 84 6.87 -8.73 -8.49
N MET A 85 5.61 -8.30 -8.39
CA MET A 85 4.65 -8.88 -7.45
C MET A 85 4.39 -10.37 -7.71
N ALA A 86 4.40 -10.80 -8.98
CA ALA A 86 4.13 -12.17 -9.37
C ALA A 86 5.30 -13.14 -9.14
N THR A 87 6.53 -12.64 -9.08
CA THR A 87 7.75 -13.46 -8.97
C THR A 87 8.41 -13.34 -7.61
N ASN A 88 8.38 -12.17 -6.99
CA ASN A 88 8.97 -11.95 -5.68
C ASN A 88 8.23 -12.77 -4.61
N PRO A 89 8.95 -13.54 -3.76
CA PRO A 89 8.33 -14.32 -2.70
C PRO A 89 7.55 -13.44 -1.72
N ALA A 90 6.32 -13.83 -1.40
CA ALA A 90 5.57 -13.25 -0.29
C ALA A 90 5.80 -14.14 0.94
N PRO A 91 6.45 -13.63 2.02
CA PRO A 91 6.69 -14.43 3.21
C PRO A 91 5.36 -14.76 3.93
N GLY A 92 5.31 -15.95 4.55
CA GLY A 92 4.17 -16.40 5.35
C GLY A 92 3.06 -17.09 4.56
N ILE A 93 1.93 -17.34 5.23
CA ILE A 93 0.82 -18.14 4.70
C ILE A 93 -0.31 -17.20 4.26
N GLY A 94 -0.88 -17.47 3.08
CA GLY A 94 -2.05 -16.76 2.58
C GLY A 94 -3.34 -17.22 3.28
N LEU A 95 -4.32 -16.32 3.39
CA LEU A 95 -5.67 -16.67 3.81
C LEU A 95 -6.57 -16.89 2.58
N PRO A 96 -7.15 -18.09 2.39
CA PRO A 96 -7.93 -18.40 1.18
C PRO A 96 -9.09 -17.42 0.92
N ALA A 97 -9.75 -16.92 1.96
CA ALA A 97 -10.84 -15.94 1.82
C ALA A 97 -10.34 -14.61 1.23
N VAL A 98 -9.21 -14.10 1.71
CA VAL A 98 -8.61 -12.84 1.20
C VAL A 98 -8.12 -13.02 -0.22
N THR A 99 -7.42 -14.13 -0.49
CA THR A 99 -6.93 -14.46 -1.84
C THR A 99 -8.08 -14.54 -2.85
N ARG A 100 -9.19 -15.22 -2.51
CA ARG A 100 -10.37 -15.30 -3.38
C ARG A 100 -11.02 -13.94 -3.59
N ALA A 101 -11.17 -13.13 -2.55
CA ALA A 101 -11.77 -11.81 -2.66
C ALA A 101 -10.97 -10.88 -3.60
N VAL A 102 -9.64 -10.84 -3.42
CA VAL A 102 -8.74 -10.05 -4.28
C VAL A 102 -8.75 -10.59 -5.70
N ALA A 103 -8.60 -11.91 -5.89
CA ALA A 103 -8.61 -12.51 -7.23
C ALA A 103 -9.92 -12.25 -7.98
N GLN A 104 -11.06 -12.37 -7.32
CA GLN A 104 -12.39 -12.10 -7.88
C GLN A 104 -12.54 -10.65 -8.33
N HIS A 105 -12.00 -9.72 -7.53
CA HIS A 105 -12.03 -8.29 -7.79
C HIS A 105 -11.15 -7.90 -8.97
N THR A 106 -9.93 -8.45 -9.04
CA THR A 106 -8.97 -8.11 -10.10
C THR A 106 -9.19 -8.87 -11.40
N ARG A 107 -10.29 -9.64 -11.55
CA ARG A 107 -10.55 -10.45 -12.77
C ARG A 107 -10.62 -9.61 -14.04
N THR A 108 -11.07 -8.36 -13.95
CA THR A 108 -11.19 -7.43 -15.08
C THR A 108 -9.99 -6.48 -15.19
N GLY A 109 -8.98 -6.62 -14.32
CA GLY A 109 -7.79 -5.79 -14.30
C GLY A 109 -7.29 -5.50 -12.88
N LEU A 110 -5.97 -5.36 -12.72
CA LEU A 110 -5.33 -5.09 -11.42
C LEU A 110 -5.69 -3.72 -10.85
N GLN A 111 -6.09 -2.77 -11.69
CA GLN A 111 -6.50 -1.41 -11.29
C GLN A 111 -8.01 -1.27 -11.08
N ALA A 112 -8.79 -2.36 -11.15
CA ALA A 112 -10.23 -2.33 -10.91
C ALA A 112 -10.57 -1.70 -9.55
N ARG A 113 -11.61 -0.87 -9.48
CA ARG A 113 -12.01 -0.16 -8.27
C ARG A 113 -13.11 -0.89 -7.50
N PRO A 114 -13.01 -1.05 -6.16
CA PRO A 114 -14.10 -1.59 -5.35
C PRO A 114 -15.40 -0.78 -5.49
N SER A 115 -16.54 -1.43 -5.24
CA SER A 115 -17.83 -0.73 -5.16
C SER A 115 -17.79 0.35 -4.08
N GLY A 116 -18.33 1.54 -4.37
CA GLY A 116 -18.29 2.68 -3.45
C GLY A 116 -17.04 3.55 -3.57
N TRP A 117 -16.20 3.31 -4.58
CA TRP A 117 -15.03 4.16 -4.86
C TRP A 117 -15.45 5.62 -5.11
N THR A 118 -14.84 6.54 -4.39
CA THR A 118 -15.19 7.97 -4.42
C THR A 118 -14.21 8.78 -5.26
N PRO A 119 -14.58 9.99 -5.74
CA PRO A 119 -13.65 10.88 -6.44
C PRO A 119 -12.42 11.26 -5.61
N ARG A 120 -12.56 11.41 -4.29
CA ARG A 120 -11.42 11.69 -3.40
C ARG A 120 -10.46 10.52 -3.26
N LEU A 121 -10.97 9.29 -3.32
CA LEU A 121 -10.15 8.07 -3.37
C LEU A 121 -9.37 7.98 -4.68
N ASP A 122 -10.00 8.34 -5.80
CA ASP A 122 -9.31 8.39 -7.09
C ASP A 122 -8.19 9.43 -7.09
N ALA A 123 -8.47 10.65 -6.63
CA ALA A 123 -7.49 11.71 -6.48
C ALA A 123 -6.32 11.31 -5.55
N ALA A 124 -6.61 10.69 -4.40
CA ALA A 124 -5.57 10.23 -3.48
C ALA A 124 -4.73 9.09 -4.07
N SER A 125 -5.34 8.17 -4.80
CA SER A 125 -4.62 7.08 -5.47
C SER A 125 -3.76 7.59 -6.63
N ALA A 126 -4.23 8.59 -7.38
CA ALA A 126 -3.44 9.28 -8.41
C ALA A 126 -2.27 10.08 -7.81
N ALA A 127 -2.49 10.74 -6.67
CA ALA A 127 -1.42 11.43 -5.94
C ALA A 127 -0.35 10.45 -5.44
N ARG A 128 -0.76 9.28 -4.90
CA ARG A 128 0.17 8.22 -4.49
C ARG A 128 1.00 7.71 -5.66
N ARG A 129 0.37 7.40 -6.80
CA ARG A 129 1.08 6.97 -8.02
C ARG A 129 2.07 8.04 -8.51
N THR A 130 1.68 9.31 -8.49
CA THR A 130 2.58 10.43 -8.83
C THR A 130 3.79 10.51 -7.90
N ALA A 131 3.57 10.40 -6.59
CA ALA A 131 4.65 10.43 -5.61
C ALA A 131 5.60 9.23 -5.76
N LEU A 132 5.07 8.02 -5.99
CA LEU A 132 5.87 6.82 -6.24
C LEU A 132 6.70 6.96 -7.51
N HIS A 133 6.12 7.47 -8.60
CA HIS A 133 6.84 7.71 -9.85
C HIS A 133 7.98 8.73 -9.68
N ARG A 134 7.77 9.79 -8.90
CA ARG A 134 8.83 10.75 -8.55
C ARG A 134 9.91 10.08 -7.72
N TYR A 135 9.53 9.35 -6.67
CA TYR A 135 10.47 8.66 -5.79
C TYR A 135 11.33 7.65 -6.54
N ARG A 136 10.75 6.89 -7.49
CA ARG A 136 11.49 5.94 -8.34
C ARG A 136 12.69 6.57 -9.06
N LYS A 137 12.62 7.84 -9.45
CA LYS A 137 13.71 8.57 -10.13
C LYS A 137 14.92 8.81 -9.24
N HIS A 138 14.76 8.70 -7.92
CA HIS A 138 15.83 8.86 -6.94
C HIS A 138 16.45 7.52 -6.50
N LEU A 139 15.92 6.39 -6.96
CA LEU A 139 16.34 5.06 -6.54
C LEU A 139 17.27 4.42 -7.59
N ALA A 140 18.38 3.87 -7.12
CA ALA A 140 19.17 2.93 -7.91
C ALA A 140 18.47 1.57 -7.97
N ASP A 141 18.70 0.80 -9.04
CA ASP A 141 18.02 -0.48 -9.25
C ASP A 141 18.24 -1.47 -8.11
N GLY A 142 19.44 -1.49 -7.52
CA GLY A 142 19.76 -2.32 -6.36
C GLY A 142 18.99 -1.98 -5.07
N GLN A 143 18.32 -0.83 -5.01
CA GLN A 143 17.54 -0.41 -3.84
C GLN A 143 16.04 -0.73 -3.97
N ILE A 144 15.57 -1.01 -5.19
CA ILE A 144 14.14 -1.12 -5.51
C ILE A 144 13.44 -2.16 -4.64
N THR A 145 13.96 -3.39 -4.59
CA THR A 145 13.34 -4.49 -3.86
C THR A 145 13.20 -4.15 -2.38
N THR A 146 14.28 -3.70 -1.74
CA THR A 146 14.28 -3.35 -0.31
C THR A 146 13.31 -2.20 -0.01
N VAL A 147 13.27 -1.17 -0.87
CA VAL A 147 12.35 -0.04 -0.71
C VAL A 147 10.90 -0.47 -0.93
N LEU A 148 10.61 -1.24 -1.97
CA LEU A 148 9.26 -1.70 -2.26
C LEU A 148 8.74 -2.58 -1.13
N GLU A 149 9.52 -3.57 -0.67
CA GLU A 149 9.20 -4.38 0.51
C GLU A 149 8.84 -3.53 1.73
N SER A 150 9.58 -2.44 1.92
CA SER A 150 9.38 -1.49 3.01
C SER A 150 8.11 -0.67 2.87
N LEU A 151 7.81 -0.21 1.65
CA LEU A 151 6.57 0.50 1.35
C LEU A 151 5.35 -0.40 1.55
N LEU A 152 5.41 -1.66 1.11
CA LEU A 152 4.34 -2.63 1.31
C LEU A 152 4.09 -2.89 2.80
N HIS A 153 5.16 -3.02 3.59
CA HIS A 153 5.06 -3.17 5.05
C HIS A 153 4.41 -1.95 5.71
N MET A 154 4.88 -0.75 5.38
CA MET A 154 4.30 0.48 5.95
C MET A 154 2.87 0.73 5.50
N HIS A 155 2.51 0.34 4.28
CA HIS A 155 1.13 0.39 3.79
C HIS A 155 0.21 -0.53 4.62
N HIS A 156 0.66 -1.75 4.93
CA HIS A 156 -0.08 -2.65 5.82
C HIS A 156 -0.25 -2.04 7.22
N ASN A 157 0.82 -1.49 7.80
CA ASN A 157 0.76 -0.83 9.10
C ASN A 157 -0.26 0.31 9.14
N ARG A 158 -0.38 1.11 8.06
CA ARG A 158 -1.39 2.17 7.97
C ARG A 158 -2.81 1.61 7.81
N CYS A 159 -2.98 0.56 7.02
CA CYS A 159 -4.28 -0.04 6.73
C CYS A 159 -4.88 -0.81 7.91
N ILE A 160 -4.04 -1.55 8.64
CA ILE A 160 -4.47 -2.57 9.60
C ILE A 160 -3.82 -2.34 10.96
N GLY A 161 -2.51 -2.09 10.97
CA GLY A 161 -1.67 -2.04 12.17
C GLY A 161 -0.64 -3.17 12.15
N PRO A 162 0.23 -3.27 13.17
CA PRO A 162 1.27 -4.28 13.24
C PRO A 162 0.66 -5.68 13.49
N ASP A 163 0.42 -6.42 12.41
CA ASP A 163 -0.10 -7.80 12.41
C ASP A 163 0.58 -8.61 11.30
N ARG A 164 1.50 -9.50 11.69
CA ARG A 164 2.32 -10.28 10.76
C ARG A 164 1.51 -11.28 9.94
N GLU A 165 0.49 -11.90 10.54
CA GLU A 165 -0.34 -12.89 9.85
C GLU A 165 -1.21 -12.19 8.82
N SER A 166 -1.81 -11.06 9.19
CA SER A 166 -2.55 -10.24 8.24
C SER A 166 -1.64 -9.68 7.13
N GLU A 167 -0.41 -9.28 7.43
CA GLU A 167 0.52 -8.76 6.42
C GLU A 167 0.84 -9.86 5.39
N ALA A 168 1.17 -11.06 5.86
CA ALA A 168 1.42 -12.22 5.02
C ALA A 168 0.21 -12.55 4.12
N ALA A 169 -1.00 -12.51 4.69
CA ALA A 169 -2.23 -12.75 3.94
C ALA A 169 -2.46 -11.73 2.81
N CYS A 170 -2.23 -10.43 3.07
CA CYS A 170 -2.37 -9.37 2.08
C CYS A 170 -1.34 -9.49 0.96
N ARG A 171 -0.07 -9.71 1.32
CA ARG A 171 1.03 -9.90 0.37
C ARG A 171 0.80 -11.12 -0.51
N HIS A 172 0.38 -12.24 0.08
CA HIS A 172 0.06 -13.45 -0.66
C HIS A 172 -1.09 -13.21 -1.65
N ALA A 173 -2.20 -12.59 -1.21
CA ALA A 173 -3.34 -12.32 -2.08
C ALA A 173 -2.98 -11.40 -3.26
N ALA A 174 -2.22 -10.32 -2.98
CA ALA A 174 -1.72 -9.41 -4.00
C ALA A 174 -0.82 -10.13 -5.02
N ARG A 175 0.10 -10.96 -4.53
CA ARG A 175 0.97 -11.81 -5.34
C ARG A 175 0.19 -12.76 -6.25
N GLN A 176 -0.84 -13.44 -5.75
CA GLN A 176 -1.63 -14.39 -6.56
C GLN A 176 -2.43 -13.67 -7.66
N ALA A 177 -2.97 -12.49 -7.38
CA ALA A 177 -3.65 -11.67 -8.37
C ALA A 177 -2.71 -11.26 -9.51
N CYS A 178 -1.54 -10.70 -9.19
CA CYS A 178 -0.54 -10.34 -10.19
C CYS A 178 -0.03 -11.56 -10.97
N ARG A 179 0.21 -12.69 -10.30
CA ARG A 179 0.63 -13.94 -10.96
C ARG A 179 -0.41 -14.44 -11.97
N THR A 180 -1.70 -14.35 -11.64
CA THR A 180 -2.78 -14.77 -12.53
C THR A 180 -2.81 -13.91 -13.81
N VAL A 181 -2.63 -12.60 -13.67
CA VAL A 181 -2.57 -11.68 -14.82
C VAL A 181 -1.32 -11.90 -15.65
N TRP A 182 -0.16 -12.04 -15.00
CA TRP A 182 1.11 -12.24 -15.69
C TRP A 182 1.15 -13.53 -16.52
N ILE A 183 0.67 -14.65 -15.98
CA ILE A 183 0.62 -15.93 -16.72
C ILE A 183 -0.30 -15.81 -17.93
N ARG A 184 -1.49 -15.22 -17.78
CA ARG A 184 -2.44 -15.04 -18.89
C ARG A 184 -1.93 -14.12 -20.00
N GLY A 185 -1.04 -13.18 -19.66
CA GLY A 185 -0.39 -12.30 -20.63
C GLY A 185 0.82 -12.93 -21.32
N ALA A 186 1.43 -13.96 -20.73
CA ALA A 186 2.54 -14.71 -21.34
C ALA A 186 2.07 -15.75 -22.38
N ASP A 187 0.80 -16.15 -22.31
CA ASP A 187 0.16 -17.11 -23.23
C ASP A 187 -0.49 -16.44 -24.45
N GLN A 188 -0.35 -15.12 -24.63
CA GLN A 188 -0.87 -14.31 -25.75
C GLN A 188 0.28 -13.76 -26.59
#